data_AF-D2VIV1-F1
#
_entry.id   AF-D2VIV1-F1
#
_cell.length_a   1.000
_cell.length_b   1.000
_cell.length_c   1.000
_cell.angle_alpha   90.00
_cell.angle_beta   90.00
_cell.angle_gamma   90.00
#
_symmetry.space_group_name_H-M   'P 1'
#
loop_
_entity.id
_entity.type
_entity.pdbx_description
1 polymer ?
#
loop_
_entity_poly.entity_id
_entity_poly.type
_entity_poly.pdbx_seq_one_letter_code
_entity_poly.pdbx_strand_id
1 'polypeptide(L)'
;MNTPPSTASTTGSPSLAPASNEANNATSYLSNNNNNTTTTIANNPTTSSSPSFPQSTTPLDNNKPNNTMNITALPSTNNSKKVTIASPTTTAKQTTAAQSQVGFVNHSESGRSGSSFSQSKITLRTCCGVVELTSMKLACLLGMMVTVIGLLVLAGVAVAAFVATTTKSTDILIAVGKVTSIFESSNALVLKYTYTGYSSEDQRLLVQEEYKNSTQTLKKTLQTILKNVDDASIQTMFNSTTVEASNNWDGANSQILLIIRTQPEDAKTRLSSTSYNTIKTTFQEGLDKLVTFVQEKESTKDKNVLAITLVQLIVIAVSLFVILPIIVFVFTYAINRDSLYLEKIRRANAVMLMDTMEDDGLRTLFKIHCEKEKSTENFLLLEKIHYYRSLCERSIDLQMRLFGESNVQSDVSSEISGVSGDSAHSGKKKLSPLEKEYAEVEAKKYEVAFEIFTEFLEVTGDMAVNISHVLTDAVKDKLDSYNDKQIETLPEDMFNILEKETCLVMMDTHHRFKQSLAFQREMKIDKIKVDKLKKKKYDF
;
A
#
# COMPACT_ATOMS: atom_id res chain seq x y z
N MET A 1 -33.11 -31.81 -68.80
CA MET A 1 -33.39 -30.74 -69.78
C MET A 1 -33.55 -29.46 -69.01
N ASN A 2 -32.58 -28.55 -69.09
CA ASN A 2 -32.73 -27.14 -68.71
C ASN A 2 -31.61 -26.34 -69.39
N THR A 3 -32.04 -25.42 -70.24
CA THR A 3 -31.28 -24.44 -71.01
C THR A 3 -30.89 -23.21 -70.16
N PRO A 4 -29.90 -22.40 -70.59
CA PRO A 4 -29.36 -21.27 -69.82
C PRO A 4 -29.98 -19.90 -70.22
N PRO A 5 -29.80 -18.83 -69.41
CA PRO A 5 -29.89 -17.44 -69.87
C PRO A 5 -28.47 -16.83 -69.96
N SER A 6 -28.04 -16.32 -71.11
CA SER A 6 -28.35 -15.02 -71.75
C SER A 6 -27.67 -13.81 -71.08
N THR A 7 -26.66 -13.32 -71.80
CA THR A 7 -25.87 -12.10 -71.63
C THR A 7 -26.68 -10.82 -71.90
N ALA A 8 -26.31 -9.72 -71.22
CA ALA A 8 -26.72 -8.37 -71.59
C ALA A 8 -25.50 -7.42 -71.52
N SER A 9 -25.19 -6.86 -72.68
CA SER A 9 -24.20 -5.81 -72.96
C SER A 9 -24.82 -4.43 -72.75
N THR A 10 -24.05 -3.47 -72.21
CA THR A 10 -24.40 -2.04 -72.36
C THR A 10 -23.18 -1.22 -72.73
N THR A 11 -23.21 -0.71 -73.95
CA THR A 11 -22.33 0.27 -74.58
C THR A 11 -22.69 1.70 -74.16
N GLY A 12 -21.69 2.56 -73.96
CA GLY A 12 -21.93 4.00 -73.74
C GLY A 12 -20.65 4.85 -73.67
N SER A 13 -20.25 5.41 -74.81
CA SER A 13 -19.34 6.55 -75.01
C SER A 13 -19.78 7.16 -76.37
N PRO A 14 -19.66 8.47 -76.66
CA PRO A 14 -18.45 9.30 -76.43
C PRO A 14 -18.71 10.81 -76.18
N SER A 15 -17.66 11.59 -75.87
CA SER A 15 -17.48 12.95 -76.43
C SER A 15 -16.08 13.53 -76.14
N LEU A 16 -15.54 14.24 -77.14
CA LEU A 16 -14.19 14.77 -77.31
C LEU A 16 -13.90 16.11 -76.60
N ALA A 17 -12.63 16.26 -76.15
CA ALA A 17 -11.65 17.37 -76.33
C ALA A 17 -12.00 18.83 -75.92
N PRO A 18 -11.02 19.75 -75.73
CA PRO A 18 -9.58 19.68 -76.07
C PRO A 18 -8.58 20.16 -74.99
N ALA A 19 -7.31 20.05 -75.37
CA ALA A 19 -6.07 20.30 -74.61
C ALA A 19 -5.70 21.79 -74.44
N SER A 20 -4.88 22.07 -73.41
CA SER A 20 -3.83 23.10 -73.43
C SER A 20 -2.82 22.98 -72.28
N ASN A 21 -1.57 22.68 -72.67
CA ASN A 21 -0.27 23.23 -72.27
C ASN A 21 0.14 23.59 -70.82
N GLU A 22 1.39 23.14 -70.54
CA GLU A 22 2.51 23.79 -69.83
C GLU A 22 2.43 24.02 -68.31
N ALA A 23 3.30 23.34 -67.55
CA ALA A 23 4.62 23.88 -67.16
C ALA A 23 5.29 23.06 -66.02
N ASN A 24 6.50 22.58 -66.31
CA ASN A 24 7.69 22.52 -65.44
C ASN A 24 7.51 22.53 -63.91
N ASN A 25 7.94 21.45 -63.26
CA ASN A 25 8.93 21.60 -62.19
C ASN A 25 9.75 20.33 -61.97
N ALA A 26 11.05 20.46 -62.25
CA ALA A 26 12.09 19.50 -61.92
C ALA A 26 12.42 19.63 -60.43
N THR A 27 12.52 18.51 -59.71
CA THR A 27 13.13 18.48 -58.38
C THR A 27 14.34 17.56 -58.41
N SER A 28 15.49 18.19 -58.20
CA SER A 28 16.83 17.65 -58.14
C SER A 28 17.01 16.66 -56.98
N TYR A 29 17.50 15.46 -57.28
CA TYR A 29 18.14 14.59 -56.30
C TYR A 29 19.63 14.94 -56.22
N LEU A 30 20.03 15.57 -55.12
CA LEU A 30 21.42 15.76 -54.75
C LEU A 30 21.97 14.46 -54.14
N SER A 31 22.93 13.87 -54.84
CA SER A 31 23.88 12.91 -54.28
C SER A 31 24.63 13.55 -53.11
N ASN A 32 24.63 12.87 -51.96
CA ASN A 32 25.61 13.15 -50.92
C ASN A 32 26.52 11.93 -50.76
N ASN A 33 27.77 12.15 -51.15
CA ASN A 33 28.88 11.22 -51.16
C ASN A 33 29.59 11.36 -49.81
N ASN A 34 29.65 10.32 -48.98
CA ASN A 34 30.48 10.34 -47.78
C ASN A 34 31.30 9.05 -47.66
N ASN A 35 32.59 9.24 -47.90
CA ASN A 35 33.67 8.34 -47.54
C ASN A 35 33.67 8.09 -46.04
N ASN A 36 33.80 6.83 -45.61
CA ASN A 36 34.49 6.50 -44.35
C ASN A 36 35.07 5.09 -44.39
N THR A 37 36.38 5.07 -44.65
CA THR A 37 37.43 4.51 -43.79
C THR A 37 37.17 3.17 -43.10
N THR A 38 37.86 2.19 -43.66
CA THR A 38 38.33 0.93 -43.08
C THR A 38 38.79 1.04 -41.62
N THR A 39 38.24 0.23 -40.72
CA THR A 39 38.98 -0.17 -39.51
C THR A 39 38.66 -1.62 -39.15
N THR A 40 39.74 -2.37 -39.00
CA THR A 40 39.91 -3.80 -38.76
C THR A 40 39.34 -4.21 -37.39
N ILE A 41 38.56 -5.29 -37.35
CA ILE A 41 38.18 -6.00 -36.11
C ILE A 41 39.05 -7.25 -35.98
N ALA A 42 39.77 -7.36 -34.88
CA ALA A 42 40.44 -8.59 -34.44
C ALA A 42 39.95 -9.00 -33.03
N ASN A 43 39.62 -10.29 -32.95
CA ASN A 43 39.25 -11.19 -31.86
C ASN A 43 39.65 -10.87 -30.39
N ASN A 44 38.66 -11.02 -29.47
CA ASN A 44 38.56 -11.80 -28.19
C ASN A 44 39.78 -12.05 -27.25
N PRO A 45 39.61 -12.47 -25.97
CA PRO A 45 38.52 -12.30 -24.98
C PRO A 45 39.04 -11.96 -23.53
N THR A 46 38.13 -12.03 -22.54
CA THR A 46 38.30 -12.26 -21.07
C THR A 46 38.05 -11.15 -20.03
N THR A 47 37.02 -11.44 -19.20
CA THR A 47 36.87 -11.34 -17.73
C THR A 47 36.62 -9.99 -17.01
N SER A 48 35.46 -9.98 -16.33
CA SER A 48 35.18 -9.51 -14.96
C SER A 48 35.32 -8.02 -14.62
N SER A 49 34.19 -7.35 -14.41
CA SER A 49 33.75 -6.84 -13.09
C SER A 49 32.52 -5.92 -13.23
N SER A 50 31.53 -6.14 -12.38
CA SER A 50 30.27 -5.38 -12.27
C SER A 50 30.45 -4.11 -11.40
N PRO A 51 29.44 -3.26 -11.18
CA PRO A 51 29.52 -1.85 -11.56
C PRO A 51 29.51 -0.88 -10.35
N SER A 52 30.09 0.31 -10.52
CA SER A 52 29.93 1.44 -9.59
C SER A 52 29.62 2.73 -10.34
N PHE A 53 28.37 3.16 -10.27
CA PHE A 53 27.95 4.57 -10.30
C PHE A 53 27.83 5.05 -8.83
N PRO A 54 27.73 6.36 -8.49
CA PRO A 54 27.58 7.55 -9.36
C PRO A 54 28.51 8.72 -8.96
N GLN A 55 28.66 9.73 -9.83
CA GLN A 55 28.97 11.09 -9.38
C GLN A 55 28.36 12.12 -10.33
N SER A 56 27.25 12.70 -9.89
CA SER A 56 26.68 13.92 -10.45
C SER A 56 27.20 15.10 -9.62
N THR A 57 27.74 16.06 -10.33
CA THR A 57 28.21 17.37 -9.91
C THR A 57 27.07 18.25 -9.38
N THR A 58 27.26 18.87 -8.22
CA THR A 58 26.58 20.12 -7.84
C THR A 58 27.58 21.08 -7.21
N PRO A 59 27.59 22.37 -7.60
CA PRO A 59 28.59 23.33 -7.18
C PRO A 59 28.27 24.05 -5.88
N LEU A 60 29.37 24.49 -5.27
CA LEU A 60 29.59 25.52 -4.26
C LEU A 60 28.39 26.39 -3.87
N ASP A 61 28.16 26.50 -2.56
CA ASP A 61 27.85 27.78 -1.94
C ASP A 61 28.61 27.94 -0.62
N ASN A 62 29.24 29.09 -0.47
CA ASN A 62 30.33 29.37 0.46
C ASN A 62 30.00 30.68 1.18
N ASN A 63 29.61 30.66 2.47
CA ASN A 63 29.67 31.82 3.38
C ASN A 63 29.13 31.50 4.79
N LYS A 64 30.00 31.38 5.80
CA LYS A 64 30.29 32.42 6.82
C LYS A 64 31.06 31.82 8.02
N PRO A 65 31.85 32.65 8.74
CA PRO A 65 32.80 32.22 9.77
C PRO A 65 32.25 32.42 11.19
N ASN A 66 32.74 31.65 12.17
CA ASN A 66 33.39 32.19 13.36
C ASN A 66 33.79 31.10 14.38
N ASN A 67 35.00 31.28 14.91
CA ASN A 67 35.47 31.00 16.27
C ASN A 67 35.15 29.65 16.92
N THR A 68 36.17 28.93 17.39
CA THR A 68 36.65 29.03 18.79
C THR A 68 37.86 28.11 19.04
N MET A 69 38.73 28.63 19.92
CA MET A 69 39.99 28.18 20.51
C MET A 69 40.27 26.67 20.71
N ASN A 70 41.58 26.39 20.59
CA ASN A 70 42.37 25.38 21.32
C ASN A 70 41.93 25.13 22.77
N ILE A 71 42.10 23.89 23.26
CA ILE A 71 42.96 23.50 24.40
C ILE A 71 42.85 21.98 24.65
N THR A 72 43.97 21.30 24.39
CA THR A 72 44.73 20.40 25.29
C THR A 72 44.11 19.14 25.91
N ALA A 73 44.77 18.02 25.55
CA ALA A 73 45.14 16.83 26.35
C ALA A 73 44.11 15.75 26.75
N LEU A 74 44.39 14.56 26.20
CA LEU A 74 44.20 13.19 26.72
C LEU A 74 44.69 13.02 28.19
N PRO A 75 44.41 11.88 28.90
CA PRO A 75 44.16 10.54 28.36
C PRO A 75 43.10 9.64 29.04
N SER A 76 42.70 8.61 28.28
CA SER A 76 42.49 7.21 28.69
C SER A 76 41.56 6.87 29.87
N THR A 77 40.50 6.08 29.62
CA THR A 77 40.34 4.73 30.20
C THR A 77 39.03 4.02 29.81
N ASN A 78 39.18 2.71 29.54
CA ASN A 78 38.31 1.58 29.88
C ASN A 78 36.91 1.38 29.26
N ASN A 79 36.90 0.49 28.25
CA ASN A 79 36.05 -0.70 28.09
C ASN A 79 34.97 -0.96 29.16
N SER A 80 33.70 -0.69 28.83
CA SER A 80 32.53 -1.20 29.55
C SER A 80 32.07 -2.54 28.96
N LYS A 81 32.47 -3.64 29.60
CA LYS A 81 31.84 -4.96 29.42
C LYS A 81 30.43 -4.90 30.01
N LYS A 82 29.43 -5.08 29.15
CA LYS A 82 28.01 -5.26 29.47
C LYS A 82 27.84 -6.63 30.18
N VAL A 83 27.46 -6.62 31.46
CA VAL A 83 27.08 -7.82 32.21
C VAL A 83 25.55 -7.86 32.27
N THR A 84 24.96 -8.79 31.52
CA THR A 84 23.53 -9.13 31.59
C THR A 84 23.31 -10.06 32.77
N ILE A 85 22.67 -9.57 33.84
CA ILE A 85 22.19 -10.40 34.94
C ILE A 85 20.85 -10.98 34.51
N ALA A 86 20.84 -12.27 34.18
CA ALA A 86 19.62 -13.06 34.06
C ALA A 86 19.11 -13.42 35.47
N SER A 87 17.87 -13.03 35.78
CA SER A 87 17.18 -13.47 36.99
C SER A 87 16.61 -14.88 36.78
N PRO A 88 16.83 -15.84 37.70
CA PRO A 88 16.24 -17.17 37.62
C PRO A 88 14.78 -17.14 38.06
N THR A 89 13.91 -17.71 37.23
CA THR A 89 12.51 -18.00 37.52
C THR A 89 12.44 -19.22 38.45
N THR A 90 12.12 -18.99 39.72
CA THR A 90 11.84 -20.05 40.69
C THR A 90 10.40 -20.53 40.52
N THR A 91 10.26 -21.70 39.90
CA THR A 91 9.05 -22.51 39.89
C THR A 91 8.82 -23.08 41.28
N ALA A 92 7.94 -22.46 42.07
CA ALA A 92 7.45 -23.02 43.32
C ALA A 92 6.10 -23.70 43.10
N LYS A 93 6.11 -25.04 43.17
CA LYS A 93 4.95 -25.89 43.44
C LYS A 93 4.17 -25.33 44.62
N GLN A 94 2.87 -25.10 44.46
CA GLN A 94 1.98 -24.89 45.58
C GLN A 94 0.92 -25.98 45.64
N THR A 95 0.91 -26.58 46.82
CA THR A 95 0.25 -27.79 47.27
C THR A 95 -1.24 -27.52 47.49
N THR A 96 -2.07 -28.48 47.09
CA THR A 96 -3.47 -28.64 47.48
C THR A 96 -3.65 -28.59 49.00
N ALA A 97 -4.43 -27.63 49.48
CA ALA A 97 -5.08 -27.70 50.78
C ALA A 97 -6.49 -27.12 50.66
N ALA A 98 -7.47 -27.93 51.07
CA ALA A 98 -8.88 -27.63 51.09
C ALA A 98 -9.17 -26.47 52.04
N GLN A 99 -9.93 -25.47 51.59
CA GLN A 99 -10.58 -24.52 52.46
C GLN A 99 -11.99 -24.21 51.96
N SER A 100 -12.91 -24.41 52.89
CA SER A 100 -14.36 -24.26 52.85
C SER A 100 -14.87 -23.00 52.17
N GLN A 101 -15.71 -23.18 51.16
CA GLN A 101 -16.59 -22.17 50.59
C GLN A 101 -17.69 -21.80 51.59
N VAL A 102 -17.70 -20.55 52.05
CA VAL A 102 -18.90 -19.88 52.54
C VAL A 102 -19.37 -18.97 51.41
N GLY A 103 -20.59 -19.23 50.94
CA GLY A 103 -21.18 -18.57 49.78
C GLY A 103 -21.51 -17.12 50.05
N PHE A 104 -20.97 -16.24 49.21
CA PHE A 104 -21.53 -14.92 48.98
C PHE A 104 -22.47 -14.98 47.78
N VAL A 105 -23.73 -14.65 48.06
CA VAL A 105 -24.84 -14.53 47.11
C VAL A 105 -24.59 -13.29 46.25
N ASN A 106 -24.34 -13.50 44.96
CA ASN A 106 -24.32 -12.41 43.98
C ASN A 106 -25.75 -12.05 43.59
N HIS A 107 -26.09 -10.77 43.73
CA HIS A 107 -27.34 -10.20 43.23
C HIS A 107 -27.40 -10.32 41.70
N SER A 108 -28.53 -10.86 41.24
CA SER A 108 -28.90 -10.99 39.84
C SER A 108 -29.35 -9.63 39.32
N GLU A 109 -28.52 -8.96 38.54
CA GLU A 109 -28.94 -7.82 37.72
C GLU A 109 -29.58 -8.36 36.43
N SER A 110 -30.91 -8.29 36.36
CA SER A 110 -31.69 -8.65 35.19
C SER A 110 -31.77 -7.48 34.20
N GLY A 111 -31.55 -7.77 32.93
CA GLY A 111 -32.39 -7.20 31.87
C GLY A 111 -31.87 -5.95 31.15
N ARG A 112 -30.84 -6.11 30.30
CA ARG A 112 -30.78 -5.34 29.05
C ARG A 112 -30.16 -6.17 27.95
N SER A 113 -31.03 -6.76 27.14
CA SER A 113 -30.73 -7.58 25.96
C SER A 113 -30.08 -6.74 24.85
N GLY A 114 -28.83 -6.35 25.02
CA GLY A 114 -27.96 -5.95 23.93
C GLY A 114 -27.44 -7.23 23.27
N SER A 115 -27.73 -7.42 21.99
CA SER A 115 -27.26 -8.57 21.20
C SER A 115 -25.75 -8.71 21.30
N SER A 116 -25.29 -9.58 22.20
CA SER A 116 -23.92 -10.04 22.29
C SER A 116 -23.60 -10.76 20.98
N PHE A 117 -23.00 -10.02 20.05
CA PHE A 117 -22.40 -10.60 18.86
C PHE A 117 -21.26 -11.49 19.37
N SER A 118 -21.57 -12.78 19.55
CA SER A 118 -20.62 -13.81 19.96
C SER A 118 -19.41 -13.70 19.05
N GLN A 119 -18.31 -13.16 19.57
CA GLN A 119 -17.03 -13.18 18.90
C GLN A 119 -16.62 -14.65 18.80
N SER A 120 -17.07 -15.31 17.73
CA SER A 120 -16.65 -16.65 17.38
C SER A 120 -15.14 -16.59 17.13
N LYS A 121 -14.40 -16.92 18.19
CA LYS A 121 -12.95 -16.89 18.23
C LYS A 121 -12.43 -18.13 17.51
N ILE A 122 -12.19 -18.00 16.22
CA ILE A 122 -11.65 -19.09 15.40
C ILE A 122 -10.14 -19.17 15.66
N THR A 123 -9.74 -20.16 16.45
CA THR A 123 -8.34 -20.50 16.68
C THR A 123 -7.91 -21.56 15.66
N LEU A 124 -7.02 -21.22 14.74
CA LEU A 124 -6.43 -22.18 13.81
C LEU A 124 -5.06 -22.61 14.34
N ARG A 125 -4.88 -23.91 14.57
CA ARG A 125 -3.58 -24.47 14.93
C ARG A 125 -2.77 -24.66 13.65
N THR A 126 -1.77 -23.80 13.46
CA THR A 126 -0.80 -23.91 12.36
C THR A 126 0.46 -24.60 12.86
N CYS A 127 1.32 -25.05 11.96
CA CYS A 127 2.64 -25.63 12.28
C CYS A 127 3.55 -24.67 13.09
N CYS A 128 3.26 -23.37 13.13
CA CYS A 128 3.99 -22.36 13.90
C CYS A 128 3.28 -21.91 15.19
N GLY A 129 2.20 -22.59 15.61
CA GLY A 129 1.45 -22.28 16.82
C GLY A 129 -0.03 -21.99 16.58
N VAL A 130 -0.73 -21.62 17.66
CA VAL A 130 -2.16 -21.30 17.63
C VAL A 130 -2.32 -19.85 17.17
N VAL A 131 -2.78 -19.65 15.94
CA VAL A 131 -3.06 -18.31 15.41
C VAL A 131 -4.54 -18.00 15.65
N GLU A 132 -4.78 -17.00 16.48
CA GLU A 132 -6.11 -16.41 16.63
C GLU A 132 -6.39 -15.49 15.44
N LEU A 133 -7.20 -16.00 14.51
CA LEU A 133 -7.65 -15.27 13.34
C LEU A 133 -8.94 -14.55 13.71
N THR A 134 -8.82 -13.26 13.98
CA THR A 134 -9.98 -12.38 13.95
C THR A 134 -10.52 -12.31 12.51
N SER A 135 -11.83 -12.11 12.34
CA SER A 135 -12.45 -11.91 11.02
C SER A 135 -11.72 -10.85 10.19
N MET A 136 -11.16 -9.83 10.83
CA MET A 136 -10.30 -8.82 10.22
C MET A 136 -9.01 -9.41 9.61
N LYS A 137 -8.27 -10.24 10.37
CA LYS A 137 -7.06 -10.88 9.85
C LYS A 137 -7.39 -11.81 8.68
N LEU A 138 -8.54 -12.47 8.73
CA LEU A 138 -9.02 -13.32 7.64
C LEU A 138 -9.34 -12.50 6.38
N ALA A 139 -10.03 -11.37 6.51
CA ALA A 139 -10.32 -10.48 5.39
C ALA A 139 -9.04 -9.89 4.76
N CYS A 140 -8.07 -9.48 5.60
CA CYS A 140 -6.78 -9.01 5.13
C CYS A 140 -5.98 -10.11 4.42
N LEU A 141 -6.00 -11.33 4.96
CA LEU A 141 -5.36 -12.50 4.34
C LEU A 141 -6.00 -12.86 3.00
N LEU A 142 -7.34 -12.84 2.91
CA LEU A 142 -8.06 -13.04 1.65
C LEU A 142 -7.71 -11.95 0.63
N GLY A 143 -7.66 -10.68 1.06
CA GLY A 143 -7.23 -9.57 0.22
C GLY A 143 -5.82 -9.77 -0.34
N MET A 144 -4.87 -10.19 0.51
CA MET A 144 -3.51 -10.52 0.08
C MET A 144 -3.46 -11.76 -0.84
N MET A 145 -4.33 -12.75 -0.65
CA MET A 145 -4.36 -13.92 -1.53
C MET A 145 -4.87 -13.53 -2.94
N VAL A 146 -5.94 -12.72 -3.00
CA VAL A 146 -6.51 -12.22 -4.26
C VAL A 146 -5.48 -11.38 -5.02
N THR A 147 -4.70 -10.54 -4.32
CA THR A 147 -3.65 -9.73 -4.96
C THR A 147 -2.54 -10.61 -5.54
N VAL A 148 -2.09 -11.63 -4.81
CA VAL A 148 -1.07 -12.58 -5.31
C VAL A 148 -1.56 -13.33 -6.54
N ILE A 149 -2.81 -13.84 -6.53
CA ILE A 149 -3.40 -14.50 -7.70
C ILE A 149 -3.47 -13.53 -8.88
N GLY A 150 -3.92 -12.29 -8.67
CA GLY A 150 -3.97 -11.27 -9.71
C GLY A 150 -2.59 -10.99 -10.33
N LEU A 151 -1.54 -10.90 -9.52
CA LEU A 151 -0.16 -10.73 -10.00
C LEU A 151 0.34 -11.93 -10.82
N LEU A 152 0.00 -13.16 -10.43
CA LEU A 152 0.35 -14.36 -11.20
C LEU A 152 -0.34 -14.40 -12.56
N VAL A 153 -1.63 -14.03 -12.62
CA VAL A 153 -2.37 -13.92 -13.88
C VAL A 153 -1.73 -12.85 -14.78
N LEU A 154 -1.40 -11.68 -14.23
CA LEU A 154 -0.72 -10.62 -14.98
C LEU A 154 0.64 -11.05 -15.52
N ALA A 155 1.43 -11.78 -14.72
CA ALA A 155 2.71 -12.33 -15.17
C ALA A 155 2.51 -13.33 -16.31
N GLY A 156 1.53 -14.23 -16.21
CA GLY A 156 1.20 -15.19 -17.27
C GLY A 156 0.80 -14.51 -18.59
N VAL A 157 -0.06 -13.48 -18.51
CA VAL A 157 -0.47 -12.68 -19.68
C VAL A 157 0.72 -11.93 -20.28
N ALA A 158 1.60 -11.37 -19.45
CA ALA A 158 2.79 -10.65 -19.92
C ALA A 158 3.77 -11.58 -20.65
N VAL A 159 3.99 -12.80 -20.15
CA VAL A 159 4.80 -13.82 -20.84
C VAL A 159 4.16 -14.21 -22.18
N ALA A 160 2.84 -14.43 -22.21
CA ALA A 160 2.13 -14.73 -23.45
C ALA A 160 2.23 -13.58 -24.48
N ALA A 161 2.11 -12.33 -24.03
CA ALA A 161 2.30 -11.14 -24.87
C ALA A 161 3.73 -11.06 -25.42
N PHE A 162 4.74 -11.31 -24.58
CA PHE A 162 6.14 -11.30 -24.99
C PHE A 162 6.43 -12.35 -26.06
N VAL A 163 5.96 -13.59 -25.86
CA VAL A 163 6.11 -14.67 -26.84
C VAL A 163 5.37 -14.34 -28.15
N ALA A 164 4.20 -13.71 -28.08
CA ALA A 164 3.49 -13.27 -29.27
C ALA A 164 4.22 -12.14 -30.04
N THR A 165 5.01 -11.32 -29.33
CA THR A 165 5.71 -10.15 -29.90
C THR A 165 7.10 -10.50 -30.44
N THR A 166 7.79 -11.50 -29.89
CA THR A 166 9.11 -11.93 -30.38
C THR A 166 8.96 -12.69 -31.69
N THR A 167 9.07 -12.01 -32.83
CA THR A 167 8.83 -12.69 -34.12
C THR A 167 9.90 -12.45 -35.19
N LYS A 168 10.13 -13.53 -35.94
CA LYS A 168 11.06 -13.66 -37.07
C LYS A 168 10.68 -12.82 -38.30
N SER A 169 9.50 -12.21 -38.32
CA SER A 169 8.99 -11.50 -39.50
C SER A 169 9.77 -10.23 -39.81
N THR A 170 10.21 -9.50 -38.79
CA THR A 170 11.06 -8.31 -38.96
C THR A 170 12.37 -8.69 -39.62
N ASP A 171 12.98 -9.81 -39.20
CA ASP A 171 14.22 -10.32 -39.82
C ASP A 171 14.00 -10.73 -41.27
N ILE A 172 12.84 -11.34 -41.58
CA ILE A 172 12.47 -11.67 -42.97
C ILE A 172 12.32 -10.39 -43.80
N LEU A 173 11.62 -9.37 -43.29
CA LEU A 173 11.42 -8.12 -44.03
C LEU A 173 12.74 -7.37 -44.28
N ILE A 174 13.63 -7.34 -43.28
CA ILE A 174 14.99 -6.79 -43.43
C ILE A 174 15.77 -7.59 -44.48
N ALA A 175 15.68 -8.92 -44.46
CA ALA A 175 16.35 -9.78 -45.43
C ALA A 175 15.80 -9.56 -46.85
N VAL A 176 14.49 -9.37 -47.02
CA VAL A 176 13.86 -9.03 -48.30
C VAL A 176 14.36 -7.68 -48.82
N GLY A 177 14.48 -6.67 -47.96
CA GLY A 177 15.07 -5.39 -48.33
C GLY A 177 16.52 -5.53 -48.83
N LYS A 178 17.32 -6.36 -48.15
CA LYS A 178 18.70 -6.67 -48.59
C LYS A 178 18.74 -7.40 -49.93
N VAL A 179 17.89 -8.41 -50.13
CA VAL A 179 17.76 -9.15 -51.39
C VAL A 179 17.42 -8.21 -52.54
N THR A 180 16.43 -7.34 -52.34
CA THR A 180 16.00 -6.35 -53.34
C THR A 180 17.13 -5.39 -53.70
N SER A 181 17.85 -4.88 -52.69
CA SER A 181 19.00 -3.99 -52.91
C SER A 181 20.15 -4.67 -53.67
N ILE A 182 20.51 -5.90 -53.29
CA ILE A 182 21.57 -6.67 -53.96
C ILE A 182 21.17 -6.99 -55.40
N PHE A 183 19.91 -7.38 -55.62
CA PHE A 183 19.36 -7.67 -56.95
C PHE A 183 19.43 -6.45 -57.87
N GLU A 184 18.91 -5.30 -57.43
CA GLU A 184 18.91 -4.07 -58.24
C GLU A 184 20.34 -3.56 -58.50
N SER A 185 21.21 -3.60 -57.50
CA SER A 185 22.63 -3.21 -57.66
C SER A 185 23.35 -4.10 -58.68
N SER A 186 23.18 -5.41 -58.57
CA SER A 186 23.79 -6.38 -59.46
C SER A 186 23.23 -6.28 -60.89
N ASN A 187 21.92 -6.01 -61.03
CA ASN A 187 21.28 -5.76 -62.31
C ASN A 187 21.80 -4.46 -62.95
N ALA A 188 21.92 -3.39 -62.17
CA ALA A 188 22.46 -2.11 -62.62
C ALA A 188 23.93 -2.24 -63.08
N LEU A 189 24.73 -3.07 -62.40
CA LEU A 189 26.10 -3.38 -62.78
C LEU A 189 26.15 -4.05 -64.17
N VAL A 190 25.37 -5.11 -64.39
CA VAL A 190 25.29 -5.79 -65.70
C VAL A 190 24.80 -4.83 -66.79
N LEU A 191 23.76 -4.05 -66.51
CA LEU A 191 23.20 -3.06 -67.42
C LEU A 191 24.24 -2.02 -67.82
N LYS A 192 24.91 -1.41 -66.84
CA LYS A 192 25.96 -0.41 -67.04
C LYS A 192 27.02 -0.94 -68.00
N TYR A 193 27.62 -2.08 -67.66
CA TYR A 193 28.70 -2.62 -68.49
C TYR A 193 28.21 -3.04 -69.87
N THR A 194 27.00 -3.60 -70.01
CA THR A 194 26.38 -3.93 -71.31
C THR A 194 26.33 -2.75 -72.27
N TYR A 195 26.03 -1.55 -71.77
CA TYR A 195 25.94 -0.35 -72.60
C TYR A 195 27.25 0.42 -72.74
N THR A 196 28.13 0.41 -71.73
CA THR A 196 29.39 1.16 -71.75
C THR A 196 30.58 0.37 -72.27
N GLY A 197 30.49 -0.96 -72.28
CA GLY A 197 31.64 -1.86 -72.50
C GLY A 197 32.64 -1.83 -71.33
N TYR A 198 33.73 -2.57 -71.49
CA TYR A 198 34.88 -2.59 -70.57
C TYR A 198 36.02 -1.73 -71.12
N SER A 199 36.72 -1.01 -70.25
CA SER A 199 37.92 -0.25 -70.64
C SER A 199 39.19 -1.10 -70.66
N SER A 200 39.24 -2.18 -69.86
CA SER A 200 40.36 -3.11 -69.80
C SER A 200 39.93 -4.54 -69.41
N GLU A 201 40.81 -5.52 -69.65
CA GLU A 201 40.61 -6.91 -69.24
C GLU A 201 40.59 -7.07 -67.71
N ASP A 202 41.40 -6.32 -66.99
CA ASP A 202 41.41 -6.31 -65.52
C ASP A 202 40.07 -5.81 -64.96
N GLN A 203 39.50 -4.76 -65.58
CA GLN A 203 38.17 -4.28 -65.19
C GLN A 203 37.11 -5.36 -65.40
N ARG A 204 37.19 -6.15 -66.48
CA ARG A 204 36.26 -7.26 -66.71
C ARG A 204 36.31 -8.28 -65.58
N LEU A 205 37.51 -8.71 -65.19
CA LEU A 205 37.70 -9.71 -64.13
C LEU A 205 37.13 -9.21 -62.80
N LEU A 206 37.40 -7.94 -62.45
CA LEU A 206 36.86 -7.31 -61.24
C LEU A 206 35.33 -7.26 -61.25
N VAL A 207 34.71 -6.87 -62.37
CA VAL A 207 33.25 -6.80 -62.50
C VAL A 207 32.61 -8.18 -62.42
N GLN A 208 33.22 -9.20 -63.03
CA GLN A 208 32.74 -10.58 -62.93
C GLN A 208 32.85 -11.12 -61.50
N GLU A 209 33.93 -10.80 -60.79
CA GLU A 209 34.11 -11.17 -59.40
C GLU A 209 33.12 -10.46 -58.47
N GLU A 210 32.93 -9.14 -58.64
CA GLU A 210 31.95 -8.34 -57.89
C GLU A 210 30.52 -8.87 -58.10
N TYR A 211 30.15 -9.17 -59.34
CA TYR A 211 28.87 -9.78 -59.68
C TYR A 211 28.71 -11.15 -59.00
N LYS A 212 29.71 -12.02 -59.11
CA LYS A 212 29.69 -13.36 -58.51
C LYS A 212 29.53 -13.31 -56.99
N ASN A 213 30.26 -12.41 -56.32
CA ASN A 213 30.18 -12.22 -54.87
C ASN A 213 28.80 -11.69 -54.43
N SER A 214 28.25 -10.75 -55.19
CA SER A 214 26.92 -10.20 -54.95
C SER A 214 25.84 -11.27 -55.11
N THR A 215 25.91 -12.08 -56.18
CA THR A 215 24.97 -13.18 -56.42
C THR A 215 25.09 -14.30 -55.39
N GLN A 216 26.29 -14.62 -54.91
CA GLN A 216 26.45 -15.57 -53.80
C GLN A 216 25.79 -15.05 -52.51
N THR A 217 25.96 -13.77 -52.21
CA THR A 217 25.32 -13.11 -51.06
C THR A 217 23.80 -13.10 -51.20
N LEU A 218 23.29 -12.85 -52.40
CA LEU A 218 21.88 -12.92 -52.75
C LEU A 218 21.32 -14.32 -52.46
N LYS A 219 21.93 -15.37 -53.03
CA LYS A 219 21.50 -16.77 -52.85
C LYS A 219 21.53 -17.19 -51.37
N LYS A 220 22.56 -16.80 -50.63
CA LYS A 220 22.65 -17.07 -49.18
C LYS A 220 21.51 -16.40 -48.42
N THR A 221 21.20 -15.14 -48.75
CA THR A 221 20.13 -14.39 -48.08
C THR A 221 18.75 -14.97 -48.43
N LEU A 222 18.52 -15.37 -49.68
CA LEU A 222 17.31 -16.08 -50.11
C LEU A 222 17.12 -17.40 -49.36
N GLN A 223 18.19 -18.17 -49.15
CA GLN A 223 18.15 -19.40 -48.34
C GLN A 223 17.86 -19.11 -46.86
N THR A 224 18.39 -18.02 -46.30
CA THR A 224 18.07 -17.59 -44.94
C THR A 224 16.60 -17.23 -44.80
N ILE A 225 16.04 -16.50 -45.77
CA ILE A 225 14.60 -16.20 -45.83
C ILE A 225 13.79 -17.50 -45.85
N LEU A 226 14.13 -18.42 -46.76
CA LEU A 226 13.43 -19.69 -46.90
C LEU A 226 13.42 -20.52 -45.61
N LYS A 227 14.54 -20.56 -44.87
CA LYS A 227 14.64 -21.25 -43.58
C LYS A 227 13.83 -20.60 -42.46
N ASN A 228 13.61 -19.29 -42.54
CA ASN A 228 12.92 -18.52 -41.49
C ASN A 228 11.40 -18.41 -41.72
N VAL A 229 10.93 -18.69 -42.94
CA VAL A 229 9.49 -18.76 -43.24
C VAL A 229 8.95 -20.07 -42.71
N ASP A 230 8.08 -20.04 -41.71
CA ASP A 230 7.53 -21.28 -41.10
C ASP A 230 6.39 -21.93 -41.94
N ASP A 231 5.94 -21.31 -43.03
CA ASP A 231 4.82 -21.78 -43.87
C ASP A 231 5.30 -22.56 -45.10
N ALA A 232 4.95 -23.85 -45.19
CA ALA A 232 5.37 -24.74 -46.28
C ALA A 232 4.83 -24.33 -47.65
N SER A 233 3.64 -23.73 -47.71
CA SER A 233 3.04 -23.28 -48.98
C SER A 233 3.81 -22.09 -49.55
N ILE A 234 4.17 -21.14 -48.69
CA ILE A 234 4.97 -19.97 -49.06
C ILE A 234 6.40 -20.36 -49.35
N GLN A 235 6.99 -21.30 -48.60
CA GLN A 235 8.31 -21.84 -48.94
C GLN A 235 8.33 -22.44 -50.35
N THR A 236 7.31 -23.23 -50.70
CA THR A 236 7.21 -23.86 -52.02
C THR A 236 7.06 -22.80 -53.12
N MET A 237 6.16 -21.85 -52.92
CA MET A 237 5.95 -20.72 -53.84
C MET A 237 7.25 -19.93 -54.02
N PHE A 238 7.87 -19.48 -52.92
CA PHE A 238 9.09 -18.69 -52.92
C PHE A 238 10.28 -19.41 -53.56
N ASN A 239 10.39 -20.73 -53.37
CA ASN A 239 11.41 -21.54 -54.01
C ASN A 239 11.20 -21.63 -55.53
N SER A 240 9.96 -21.92 -55.96
CA SER A 240 9.62 -22.02 -57.39
C SER A 240 9.66 -20.69 -58.14
N THR A 241 9.46 -19.55 -57.46
CA THR A 241 9.50 -18.23 -58.08
C THR A 241 10.87 -17.59 -57.89
N THR A 242 11.20 -17.19 -56.66
CA THR A 242 12.30 -16.27 -56.38
C THR A 242 13.66 -16.97 -56.44
N VAL A 243 13.76 -18.18 -55.88
CA VAL A 243 15.03 -18.94 -55.86
C VAL A 243 15.36 -19.46 -57.25
N GLU A 244 14.39 -20.05 -57.95
CA GLU A 244 14.57 -20.52 -59.31
C GLU A 244 14.86 -19.37 -60.29
N ALA A 245 14.07 -18.28 -60.25
CA ALA A 245 14.32 -17.11 -61.08
C ALA A 245 15.68 -16.48 -60.78
N SER A 246 16.14 -16.46 -59.52
CA SER A 246 17.49 -15.98 -59.18
C SER A 246 18.59 -16.81 -59.83
N ASN A 247 18.45 -18.15 -59.89
CA ASN A 247 19.41 -19.02 -60.56
C ASN A 247 19.39 -18.84 -62.09
N ASN A 248 18.21 -18.72 -62.69
CA ASN A 248 18.06 -18.48 -64.12
C ASN A 248 18.62 -17.10 -64.51
N TRP A 249 18.39 -16.09 -63.67
CA TRP A 249 18.91 -14.75 -63.83
C TRP A 249 20.43 -14.68 -63.72
N ASP A 250 21.03 -15.37 -62.74
CA ASP A 250 22.48 -15.52 -62.60
C ASP A 250 23.12 -16.15 -63.85
N GLY A 251 22.48 -17.20 -64.39
CA GLY A 251 22.90 -17.81 -65.65
C GLY A 251 22.83 -16.84 -66.83
N ALA A 252 21.73 -16.10 -66.97
CA ALA A 252 21.55 -15.13 -68.05
C ALA A 252 22.56 -13.98 -67.98
N ASN A 253 22.75 -13.38 -66.80
CA ASN A 253 23.71 -12.30 -66.60
C ASN A 253 25.15 -12.74 -66.77
N SER A 254 25.52 -13.94 -66.28
CA SER A 254 26.86 -14.49 -66.48
C SER A 254 27.17 -14.69 -67.97
N GLN A 255 26.20 -15.13 -68.77
CA GLN A 255 26.34 -15.22 -70.22
C GLN A 255 26.47 -13.84 -70.89
N ILE A 256 25.66 -12.86 -70.46
CA ILE A 256 25.72 -11.48 -70.97
C ILE A 256 27.11 -10.87 -70.70
N LEU A 257 27.62 -10.99 -69.47
CA LEU A 257 28.95 -10.51 -69.08
C LEU A 257 30.10 -11.22 -69.82
N LEU A 258 29.88 -12.44 -70.33
CA LEU A 258 30.86 -13.16 -71.13
C LEU A 258 30.85 -12.71 -72.60
N ILE A 259 29.67 -12.57 -73.19
CA ILE A 259 29.48 -12.31 -74.63
C ILE A 259 29.72 -10.84 -75.00
N ILE A 260 29.52 -9.92 -74.05
CA ILE A 260 29.66 -8.48 -74.29
C ILE A 260 31.00 -8.08 -74.94
N ARG A 261 32.08 -8.83 -74.67
CA ARG A 261 33.40 -8.58 -75.26
C ARG A 261 33.41 -8.85 -76.78
N THR A 262 32.79 -9.95 -77.21
CA THR A 262 32.89 -10.42 -78.58
C THR A 262 31.74 -9.92 -79.43
N GLN A 263 30.55 -9.77 -78.84
CA GLN A 263 29.29 -9.46 -79.51
C GLN A 263 28.44 -8.54 -78.61
N PRO A 264 28.78 -7.24 -78.51
CA PRO A 264 28.06 -6.31 -77.64
C PRO A 264 26.59 -6.11 -78.06
N GLU A 265 26.28 -6.18 -79.35
CA GLU A 265 24.90 -6.07 -79.84
C GLU A 265 24.04 -7.30 -79.47
N ASP A 266 24.64 -8.49 -79.46
CA ASP A 266 23.96 -9.70 -78.99
C ASP A 266 23.71 -9.66 -77.49
N ALA A 267 24.66 -9.10 -76.71
CA ALA A 267 24.49 -8.88 -75.27
C ALA A 267 23.32 -7.91 -74.97
N LYS A 268 23.23 -6.79 -75.73
CA LYS A 268 22.10 -5.85 -75.63
C LYS A 268 20.76 -6.52 -75.99
N THR A 269 20.75 -7.30 -77.08
CA THR A 269 19.55 -8.03 -77.54
C THR A 269 19.09 -9.07 -76.52
N ARG A 270 20.02 -9.75 -75.85
CA ARG A 270 19.70 -10.69 -74.76
C ARG A 270 19.14 -9.99 -73.54
N LEU A 271 19.70 -8.83 -73.18
CA LEU A 271 19.23 -8.03 -72.05
C LEU A 271 17.82 -7.47 -72.29
N SER A 272 17.48 -7.12 -73.53
CA SER A 272 16.13 -6.67 -73.93
C SER A 272 15.17 -7.81 -74.27
N SER A 273 15.62 -9.07 -74.21
CA SER A 273 14.80 -10.21 -74.61
C SER A 273 13.60 -10.43 -73.68
N THR A 274 12.51 -10.97 -74.24
CA THR A 274 11.33 -11.35 -73.47
C THR A 274 11.67 -12.35 -72.37
N SER A 275 12.56 -13.32 -72.65
CA SER A 275 13.00 -14.31 -71.65
C SER A 275 13.68 -13.66 -70.45
N TYR A 276 14.54 -12.66 -70.66
CA TYR A 276 15.19 -11.95 -69.56
C TYR A 276 14.18 -11.18 -68.70
N ASN A 277 13.26 -10.47 -69.36
CA ASN A 277 12.20 -9.73 -68.68
C ASN A 277 11.27 -10.67 -67.90
N THR A 278 10.92 -11.84 -68.46
CA THR A 278 10.12 -12.85 -67.73
C THR A 278 10.83 -13.32 -66.47
N ILE A 279 12.14 -13.61 -66.53
CA ILE A 279 12.90 -14.00 -65.33
C ILE A 279 12.87 -12.89 -64.28
N LYS A 280 13.10 -11.63 -64.70
CA LYS A 280 13.06 -10.46 -63.82
C LYS A 280 11.70 -10.29 -63.16
N THR A 281 10.62 -10.35 -63.93
CA THR A 281 9.25 -10.20 -63.44
C THR A 281 8.88 -11.34 -62.49
N THR A 282 9.20 -12.59 -62.81
CA THR A 282 8.96 -13.73 -61.91
C THR A 282 9.69 -13.59 -60.57
N PHE A 283 10.92 -13.09 -60.59
CA PHE A 283 11.68 -12.81 -59.36
C PHE A 283 11.00 -11.72 -58.51
N GLN A 284 10.60 -10.60 -59.13
CA GLN A 284 9.92 -9.50 -58.45
C GLN A 284 8.56 -9.91 -57.88
N GLU A 285 7.73 -10.59 -58.68
CA GLU A 285 6.43 -11.10 -58.22
C GLU A 285 6.57 -12.08 -57.04
N GLY A 286 7.61 -12.91 -57.04
CA GLY A 286 7.90 -13.83 -55.93
C GLY A 286 8.26 -13.09 -54.64
N LEU A 287 9.02 -12.01 -54.73
CA LEU A 287 9.33 -11.14 -53.59
C LEU A 287 8.09 -10.38 -53.11
N ASP A 288 7.29 -9.81 -54.01
CA ASP A 288 6.08 -9.06 -53.66
C ASP A 288 5.05 -9.96 -52.96
N LYS A 289 4.88 -11.20 -53.41
CA LYS A 289 4.04 -12.20 -52.74
C LYS A 289 4.55 -12.53 -51.35
N LEU A 290 5.87 -12.65 -51.16
CA LEU A 290 6.46 -12.87 -49.84
C LEU A 290 6.24 -11.66 -48.92
N VAL A 291 6.45 -10.43 -49.42
CA VAL A 291 6.21 -9.20 -48.65
C VAL A 291 4.75 -9.11 -48.23
N THR A 292 3.82 -9.35 -49.16
CA THR A 292 2.38 -9.34 -48.88
C THR A 292 2.02 -10.36 -47.80
N PHE A 293 2.55 -11.58 -47.89
CA PHE A 293 2.35 -12.61 -46.87
C PHE A 293 2.89 -12.20 -45.50
N VAL A 294 4.11 -11.64 -45.45
CA VAL A 294 4.71 -11.16 -44.20
C VAL A 294 3.88 -10.02 -43.60
N GLN A 295 3.42 -9.07 -44.43
CA GLN A 295 2.58 -7.96 -43.99
C GLN A 295 1.23 -8.43 -43.46
N GLU A 296 0.56 -9.38 -44.11
CA GLU A 296 -0.70 -9.94 -43.65
C GLU A 296 -0.52 -10.70 -42.32
N LYS A 297 0.57 -11.46 -42.19
CA LYS A 297 0.92 -12.18 -40.96
C LYS A 297 1.25 -11.23 -39.82
N GLU A 298 1.97 -10.13 -40.08
CA GLU A 298 2.22 -9.08 -39.09
C GLU A 298 0.95 -8.34 -38.71
N SER A 299 0.10 -7.96 -39.66
CA SER A 299 -1.18 -7.30 -39.36
C SER A 299 -2.08 -8.17 -38.47
N THR A 300 -2.11 -9.48 -38.70
CA THR A 300 -2.86 -10.44 -37.86
C THR A 300 -2.28 -10.52 -36.45
N LYS A 301 -0.95 -10.48 -36.31
CA LYS A 301 -0.29 -10.45 -35.00
C LYS A 301 -0.52 -9.13 -34.27
N ASP A 302 -0.44 -8.00 -34.95
CA ASP A 302 -0.69 -6.69 -34.34
C ASP A 302 -2.09 -6.65 -33.72
N LYS A 303 -3.09 -7.20 -34.42
CA LYS A 303 -4.45 -7.36 -33.87
C LYS A 303 -4.47 -8.26 -32.63
N ASN A 304 -3.71 -9.36 -32.62
CA ASN A 304 -3.61 -10.25 -31.47
C ASN A 304 -2.89 -9.59 -30.28
N VAL A 305 -1.78 -8.88 -30.52
CA VAL A 305 -1.04 -8.13 -29.49
C VAL A 305 -1.92 -7.03 -28.91
N LEU A 306 -2.69 -6.33 -29.75
CA LEU A 306 -3.67 -5.33 -29.28
C LEU A 306 -4.75 -5.97 -28.42
N ALA A 307 -5.29 -7.14 -28.82
CA ALA A 307 -6.27 -7.85 -28.02
C ALA A 307 -5.70 -8.30 -26.66
N ILE A 308 -4.47 -8.82 -26.64
CA ILE A 308 -3.80 -9.27 -25.40
C ILE A 308 -3.55 -8.09 -24.46
N THR A 309 -3.05 -6.97 -24.97
CA THR A 309 -2.79 -5.76 -24.16
C THR A 309 -4.09 -5.14 -23.62
N LEU A 310 -5.18 -5.20 -24.39
CA LEU A 310 -6.52 -4.81 -23.92
C LEU A 310 -7.00 -5.71 -22.77
N VAL A 311 -6.86 -7.03 -22.90
CA VAL A 311 -7.20 -7.97 -21.82
C VAL A 311 -6.37 -7.68 -20.57
N GLN A 312 -5.07 -7.41 -20.72
CA GLN A 312 -4.20 -7.05 -19.61
C GLN A 312 -4.68 -5.77 -18.90
N LEU A 313 -5.07 -4.74 -19.66
CA LEU A 313 -5.60 -3.49 -19.10
C LEU A 313 -6.89 -3.73 -18.29
N ILE A 314 -7.81 -4.56 -18.82
CA ILE A 314 -9.05 -4.92 -18.11
C ILE A 314 -8.73 -5.64 -16.79
N VAL A 315 -7.81 -6.61 -16.81
CA VAL A 315 -7.41 -7.34 -15.59
C VAL A 315 -6.83 -6.40 -14.54
N ILE A 316 -5.99 -5.44 -14.94
CA ILE A 316 -5.43 -4.42 -14.03
C ILE A 316 -6.56 -3.56 -13.44
N ALA A 317 -7.48 -3.07 -14.29
CA ALA A 317 -8.58 -2.21 -13.85
C ALA A 317 -9.50 -2.92 -12.85
N VAL A 318 -9.88 -4.17 -13.13
CA VAL A 318 -10.70 -5.00 -12.21
C VAL A 318 -9.95 -5.28 -10.92
N SER A 319 -8.64 -5.56 -10.98
CA SER A 319 -7.81 -5.79 -9.79
C SER A 319 -7.77 -4.54 -8.90
N LEU A 320 -7.56 -3.35 -9.47
CA LEU A 320 -7.57 -2.09 -8.72
C LEU A 320 -8.94 -1.81 -8.09
N PHE A 321 -10.03 -2.09 -8.81
CA PHE A 321 -11.39 -1.92 -8.32
C PHE A 321 -11.69 -2.81 -7.11
N VAL A 322 -11.12 -4.02 -7.03
CA VAL A 322 -11.28 -4.91 -5.88
C VAL A 322 -10.33 -4.54 -4.73
N ILE A 323 -9.08 -4.20 -5.04
CA ILE A 323 -8.03 -3.96 -4.03
C ILE A 323 -8.27 -2.66 -3.26
N LEU A 324 -8.64 -1.58 -3.95
CA LEU A 324 -8.74 -0.25 -3.33
C LEU A 324 -9.80 -0.20 -2.20
N PRO A 325 -11.04 -0.71 -2.39
CA PRO A 325 -12.02 -0.78 -1.30
C PRO A 325 -11.55 -1.63 -0.11
N ILE A 326 -10.84 -2.73 -0.36
CA ILE A 326 -10.29 -3.58 0.70
C ILE A 326 -9.26 -2.80 1.53
N ILE A 327 -8.37 -2.06 0.88
CA ILE A 327 -7.36 -1.23 1.57
C ILE A 327 -8.05 -0.16 2.42
N VAL A 328 -9.02 0.57 1.85
CA VAL A 328 -9.78 1.60 2.59
C VAL A 328 -10.49 0.99 3.79
N PHE A 329 -11.17 -0.15 3.61
CA PHE A 329 -11.87 -0.84 4.68
C PHE A 329 -10.91 -1.28 5.82
N VAL A 330 -9.77 -1.87 5.47
CA VAL A 330 -8.75 -2.28 6.45
C VAL A 330 -8.19 -1.07 7.19
N PHE A 331 -7.96 0.05 6.50
CA PHE A 331 -7.42 1.27 7.10
C PHE A 331 -8.43 1.95 8.04
N THR A 332 -9.68 2.13 7.60
CA THR A 332 -10.76 2.66 8.45
C THR A 332 -10.97 1.77 9.68
N TYR A 333 -10.95 0.45 9.50
CA TYR A 333 -11.07 -0.47 10.63
C TYR A 333 -9.88 -0.38 11.58
N ALA A 334 -8.64 -0.27 11.07
CA ALA A 334 -7.45 -0.11 11.89
C ALA A 334 -7.54 1.17 12.74
N ILE A 335 -7.96 2.29 12.16
CA ILE A 335 -8.18 3.55 12.89
C ILE A 335 -9.25 3.39 13.98
N ASN A 336 -10.40 2.79 13.66
CA ASN A 336 -11.47 2.58 14.63
C ASN A 336 -11.08 1.62 15.76
N ARG A 337 -10.24 0.63 15.46
CA ARG A 337 -9.71 -0.27 16.46
C ARG A 337 -8.70 0.47 17.35
N ASP A 338 -7.80 1.25 16.78
CA ASP A 338 -6.78 2.00 17.52
C ASP A 338 -7.41 3.05 18.44
N SER A 339 -8.49 3.71 18.01
CA SER A 339 -9.24 4.64 18.87
C SER A 339 -9.84 3.91 20.09
N LEU A 340 -10.40 2.71 19.89
CA LEU A 340 -10.94 1.88 20.97
C LEU A 340 -9.84 1.39 21.92
N TYR A 341 -8.67 1.01 21.40
CA TYR A 341 -7.51 0.67 22.24
C TYR A 341 -7.01 1.86 23.04
N LEU A 342 -6.90 3.04 22.43
CA LEU A 342 -6.54 4.28 23.12
C LEU A 342 -7.55 4.62 24.22
N GLU A 343 -8.85 4.44 23.97
CA GLU A 343 -9.88 4.65 24.99
C GLU A 343 -9.74 3.67 26.15
N LYS A 344 -9.49 2.38 25.88
CA LYS A 344 -9.23 1.37 26.92
C LYS A 344 -7.99 1.71 27.76
N ILE A 345 -6.91 2.16 27.12
CA ILE A 345 -5.69 2.59 27.82
C ILE A 345 -5.97 3.83 28.67
N ARG A 346 -6.72 4.82 28.15
CA ARG A 346 -7.12 6.01 28.91
C ARG A 346 -7.96 5.64 30.14
N ARG A 347 -8.93 4.73 29.99
CA ARG A 347 -9.74 4.22 31.12
C ARG A 347 -8.88 3.49 32.15
N ALA A 348 -7.98 2.62 31.71
CA ALA A 348 -7.07 1.91 32.62
C ALA A 348 -6.15 2.87 33.39
N ASN A 349 -5.65 3.92 32.72
CA ASN A 349 -4.80 4.91 33.38
C ASN A 349 -5.61 5.81 34.33
N ALA A 350 -6.87 6.11 34.03
CA ALA A 350 -7.74 6.86 34.93
C ALA A 350 -8.00 6.08 36.23
N VAL A 351 -8.21 4.76 36.12
CA VAL A 351 -8.29 3.87 37.29
C VAL A 351 -7.00 3.93 38.11
N MET A 352 -5.83 3.90 37.47
CA MET A 352 -4.54 4.00 38.18
C MET A 352 -4.35 5.34 38.92
N LEU A 353 -4.93 6.43 38.39
CA LEU A 353 -4.96 7.72 39.08
C LEU A 353 -5.89 7.65 40.30
N MET A 354 -7.06 7.04 40.18
CA MET A 354 -7.97 6.82 41.32
C MET A 354 -7.34 5.99 42.42
N ASP A 355 -6.64 4.91 42.09
CA ASP A 355 -5.89 4.09 43.06
C ASP A 355 -4.83 4.94 43.81
N THR A 356 -4.32 6.00 43.19
CA THR A 356 -3.35 6.91 43.81
C THR A 356 -4.03 7.93 44.73
N MET A 357 -5.27 8.32 44.43
CA MET A 357 -6.08 9.20 45.26
C MET A 357 -6.66 8.47 46.48
N GLU A 358 -6.90 7.16 46.37
CA GLU A 358 -7.42 6.34 47.47
C GLU A 358 -6.37 6.11 48.59
N ASP A 359 -5.08 6.01 48.25
CA ASP A 359 -3.99 5.89 49.23
C ASP A 359 -3.61 7.26 49.81
N ASP A 360 -3.86 7.49 51.11
CA ASP A 360 -3.57 8.75 51.81
C ASP A 360 -2.12 9.23 51.69
N GLY A 361 -1.15 8.30 51.69
CA GLY A 361 0.27 8.61 51.60
C GLY A 361 0.68 9.03 50.20
N LEU A 362 0.20 8.31 49.19
CA LEU A 362 0.42 8.67 47.79
C LEU A 362 -0.36 9.93 47.39
N ARG A 363 -1.59 10.11 47.89
CA ARG A 363 -2.42 11.30 47.69
C ARG A 363 -1.70 12.55 48.18
N THR A 364 -1.11 12.50 49.37
CA THR A 364 -0.36 13.65 49.93
C THR A 364 0.87 13.99 49.07
N LEU A 365 1.63 12.99 48.63
CA LEU A 365 2.78 13.19 47.75
C LEU A 365 2.37 13.70 46.37
N PHE A 366 1.24 13.23 45.85
CA PHE A 366 0.69 13.65 44.58
C PHE A 366 0.19 15.09 44.64
N LYS A 367 -0.49 15.49 45.72
CA LYS A 367 -0.88 16.89 45.98
C LYS A 367 0.30 17.84 45.90
N ILE A 368 1.40 17.53 46.60
CA ILE A 368 2.64 18.32 46.57
C ILE A 368 3.21 18.38 45.14
N HIS A 369 3.08 17.30 44.38
CA HIS A 369 3.51 17.28 42.98
C HIS A 369 2.63 18.18 42.09
N CYS A 370 1.31 18.15 42.27
CA CYS A 370 0.35 19.02 41.58
C CYS A 370 0.57 20.50 41.91
N GLU A 371 0.86 20.83 43.18
CA GLU A 371 1.25 22.18 43.59
C GLU A 371 2.50 22.68 42.85
N LYS A 372 3.48 21.78 42.67
CA LYS A 372 4.69 22.11 41.90
C LYS A 372 4.42 22.29 40.40
N GLU A 373 3.52 21.49 39.82
CA GLU A 373 3.15 21.58 38.40
C GLU A 373 2.06 22.62 38.12
N LYS A 374 1.55 23.33 39.15
CA LYS A 374 0.42 24.28 39.05
C LYS A 374 -0.85 23.63 38.48
N SER A 375 -1.16 22.43 38.96
CA SER A 375 -2.38 21.68 38.62
C SER A 375 -3.18 21.31 39.87
N THR A 376 -3.07 22.12 40.92
CA THR A 376 -3.71 21.92 42.23
C THR A 376 -5.22 21.98 42.14
N GLU A 377 -5.77 22.83 41.28
CA GLU A 377 -7.21 23.04 41.12
C GLU A 377 -7.89 21.76 40.63
N ASN A 378 -7.29 21.10 39.63
CA ASN A 378 -7.76 19.81 39.13
C ASN A 378 -7.67 18.70 40.20
N PHE A 379 -6.61 18.71 41.00
CA PHE A 379 -6.45 17.77 42.11
C PHE A 379 -7.53 17.96 43.18
N LEU A 380 -7.77 19.20 43.60
CA LEU A 380 -8.75 19.53 44.64
C LEU A 380 -10.18 19.23 44.17
N LEU A 381 -10.48 19.47 42.89
CA LEU A 381 -11.74 19.06 42.30
C LEU A 381 -11.94 17.53 42.42
N LEU A 382 -10.94 16.72 42.02
CA LEU A 382 -11.03 15.26 42.17
C LEU A 382 -11.19 14.83 43.62
N GLU A 383 -10.50 15.48 44.55
CA GLU A 383 -10.61 15.22 46.00
C GLU A 383 -12.04 15.49 46.51
N LYS A 384 -12.65 16.61 46.09
CA LYS A 384 -14.04 16.96 46.44
C LYS A 384 -15.07 16.04 45.81
N ILE A 385 -14.88 15.64 44.55
CA ILE A 385 -15.74 14.65 43.88
C ILE A 385 -15.67 13.30 44.60
N HIS A 386 -14.47 12.85 44.98
CA HIS A 386 -14.29 11.62 45.74
C HIS A 386 -14.98 11.70 47.11
N TYR A 387 -14.89 12.86 47.79
CA TYR A 387 -15.61 13.09 49.04
C TYR A 387 -17.14 13.04 48.85
N TYR A 388 -17.68 13.69 47.82
CA TYR A 388 -19.10 13.59 47.46
C TYR A 388 -19.54 12.14 47.23
N ARG A 389 -18.74 11.35 46.53
CA ARG A 389 -19.01 9.92 46.29
C ARG A 389 -19.07 9.13 47.60
N SER A 390 -18.14 9.37 48.53
CA SER A 390 -18.16 8.73 49.85
C SER A 390 -19.44 9.07 50.64
N LEU A 391 -19.98 10.28 50.48
CA LEU A 391 -21.26 10.67 51.07
C LEU A 391 -22.44 9.96 50.37
N CYS A 392 -22.36 9.75 49.06
CA CYS A 392 -23.35 8.96 48.31
C CYS A 392 -23.39 7.50 48.80
N GLU A 393 -22.23 6.85 48.92
CA GLU A 393 -22.14 5.48 49.43
C GLU A 393 -22.70 5.37 50.85
N ARG A 394 -22.37 6.34 51.73
CA ARG A 394 -22.96 6.42 53.07
C ARG A 394 -24.47 6.64 53.03
N SER A 395 -24.97 7.48 52.12
CA SER A 395 -26.41 7.74 51.96
C SER A 395 -27.16 6.47 51.53
N ILE A 396 -26.56 5.66 50.65
CA ILE A 396 -27.10 4.39 50.18
C ILE A 396 -27.08 3.34 51.29
N ASP A 397 -25.99 3.23 52.05
CA ASP A 397 -25.91 2.33 53.22
C ASP A 397 -26.98 2.69 54.28
N LEU A 398 -27.19 3.99 54.52
CA LEU A 398 -28.26 4.45 55.41
C LEU A 398 -29.66 4.14 54.87
N GLN A 399 -29.93 4.37 53.58
CA GLN A 399 -31.20 3.98 52.94
C GLN A 399 -31.42 2.46 53.05
N MET A 400 -30.38 1.66 52.81
CA MET A 400 -30.47 0.21 52.91
C MET A 400 -30.80 -0.24 54.34
N ARG A 401 -30.29 0.43 55.37
CA ARG A 401 -30.68 0.16 56.76
C ARG A 401 -32.10 0.62 57.08
N LEU A 402 -32.52 1.78 56.57
CA LEU A 402 -33.82 2.38 56.84
C LEU A 402 -34.98 1.60 56.20
N PHE A 403 -34.78 1.15 54.96
CA PHE A 403 -35.79 0.49 54.14
C PHE A 403 -35.57 -1.02 53.97
N GLY A 404 -34.38 -1.53 54.27
CA GLY A 404 -34.07 -2.96 54.16
C GLY A 404 -34.57 -3.80 55.34
N GLU A 405 -34.59 -3.26 56.56
CA GLU A 405 -35.08 -3.99 57.75
C GLU A 405 -36.62 -4.04 57.82
N SER A 406 -37.30 -3.08 57.21
CA SER A 406 -38.78 -2.98 57.25
C SER A 406 -39.50 -4.04 56.41
N ASN A 407 -38.79 -4.82 55.60
CA ASN A 407 -39.37 -5.92 54.80
C ASN A 407 -39.25 -7.31 55.44
N VAL A 408 -38.57 -7.47 56.59
CA VAL A 408 -38.40 -8.80 57.23
C VAL A 408 -39.30 -8.99 58.47
N GLN A 409 -40.09 -7.96 58.85
CA GLN A 409 -40.86 -7.97 60.09
C GLN A 409 -42.36 -7.66 59.92
N SER A 410 -42.92 -7.89 58.73
CA SER A 410 -44.34 -7.64 58.42
C SER A 410 -45.22 -8.90 58.27
N ASP A 411 -44.72 -10.10 58.58
CA ASP A 411 -45.48 -11.35 58.40
C ASP A 411 -46.04 -12.00 59.68
N VAL A 412 -45.99 -11.33 60.84
CA VAL A 412 -46.64 -11.86 62.06
C VAL A 412 -47.42 -10.77 62.79
N SER A 413 -48.69 -10.63 62.44
CA SER A 413 -49.84 -10.51 63.36
C SER A 413 -50.98 -9.70 62.74
N SER A 414 -51.64 -10.27 61.73
CA SER A 414 -53.00 -9.89 61.37
C SER A 414 -53.98 -10.58 62.32
N GLU A 415 -54.47 -9.87 63.34
CA GLU A 415 -55.80 -10.08 63.95
C GLU A 415 -55.98 -9.17 65.17
N ILE A 416 -56.79 -8.11 65.04
CA ILE A 416 -57.95 -7.79 65.90
C ILE A 416 -58.46 -6.35 65.66
N SER A 417 -59.71 -6.30 65.16
CA SER A 417 -60.78 -5.34 65.48
C SER A 417 -60.61 -3.84 65.23
N GLY A 418 -61.19 -3.38 64.11
CA GLY A 418 -62.44 -2.61 64.06
C GLY A 418 -62.69 -1.41 64.99
N VAL A 419 -63.28 -0.38 64.36
CA VAL A 419 -64.21 0.66 64.89
C VAL A 419 -63.61 2.04 65.18
N SER A 420 -63.98 2.97 64.29
CA SER A 420 -64.43 4.36 64.47
C SER A 420 -63.79 5.26 65.53
N GLY A 421 -63.43 6.47 65.09
CA GLY A 421 -63.47 7.65 65.97
C GLY A 421 -62.48 8.74 65.62
N ASP A 422 -63.02 9.89 65.19
CA ASP A 422 -62.38 11.20 65.22
C ASP A 422 -61.47 11.39 66.44
N SER A 423 -60.24 11.85 66.23
CA SER A 423 -59.66 12.92 67.05
C SER A 423 -58.34 13.39 66.46
N ALA A 424 -58.31 14.69 66.19
CA ALA A 424 -57.13 15.46 65.91
C ALA A 424 -56.13 15.32 67.08
N HIS A 425 -55.03 14.62 66.84
CA HIS A 425 -53.78 14.88 67.56
C HIS A 425 -52.62 14.86 66.59
N SER A 426 -52.06 16.05 66.39
CA SER A 426 -50.75 16.32 65.82
C SER A 426 -49.66 15.64 66.67
N GLY A 427 -49.57 14.32 66.58
CA GLY A 427 -48.43 13.57 67.08
C GLY A 427 -47.24 13.93 66.21
N LYS A 428 -46.33 14.75 66.73
CA LYS A 428 -44.96 14.84 66.21
C LYS A 428 -44.42 13.41 66.17
N LYS A 429 -44.49 12.75 65.00
CA LYS A 429 -43.75 11.51 64.76
C LYS A 429 -42.31 11.82 65.11
N LYS A 430 -41.83 11.18 66.17
CA LYS A 430 -40.45 11.31 66.61
C LYS A 430 -39.62 10.72 65.48
N LEU A 431 -39.03 11.58 64.63
CA LEU A 431 -38.18 11.13 63.52
C LEU A 431 -37.19 10.11 64.06
N SER A 432 -37.06 8.99 63.35
CA SER A 432 -36.09 7.97 63.72
C SER A 432 -34.69 8.60 63.72
N PRO A 433 -33.82 8.31 64.69
CA PRO A 433 -32.44 8.78 64.67
C PRO A 433 -31.73 8.54 63.33
N LEU A 434 -32.08 7.45 62.63
CA LEU A 434 -31.56 7.10 61.31
C LEU A 434 -32.07 8.02 60.19
N GLU A 435 -33.35 8.44 60.24
CA GLU A 435 -33.91 9.41 59.28
C GLU A 435 -33.25 10.77 59.43
N LYS A 436 -32.93 11.16 60.68
CA LYS A 436 -32.19 12.39 60.95
C LYS A 436 -30.77 12.31 60.38
N GLU A 437 -30.06 11.20 60.59
CA GLU A 437 -28.72 10.99 60.02
C GLU A 437 -28.74 11.00 58.49
N TYR A 438 -29.74 10.37 57.88
CA TYR A 438 -29.92 10.38 56.43
C TYR A 438 -30.13 11.79 55.88
N ALA A 439 -31.02 12.58 56.50
CA ALA A 439 -31.25 13.98 56.11
C ALA A 439 -30.00 14.85 56.30
N GLU A 440 -29.21 14.61 57.35
CA GLU A 440 -27.92 15.29 57.57
C GLU A 440 -26.89 14.93 56.48
N VAL A 441 -26.86 13.68 56.00
CA VAL A 441 -25.98 13.24 54.91
C VAL A 441 -26.40 13.84 53.57
N GLU A 442 -27.69 13.85 53.23
CA GLU A 442 -28.18 14.49 51.99
C GLU A 442 -27.94 16.01 52.01
N ALA A 443 -28.12 16.68 53.16
CA ALA A 443 -27.79 18.10 53.30
C ALA A 443 -26.30 18.35 53.04
N LYS A 444 -25.41 17.49 53.56
CA LYS A 444 -23.96 17.56 53.28
C LYS A 444 -23.62 17.25 51.82
N LYS A 445 -24.32 16.30 51.17
CA LYS A 445 -24.14 16.02 49.74
C LYS A 445 -24.43 17.26 48.91
N TYR A 446 -25.53 17.96 49.23
CA TYR A 446 -25.89 19.20 48.56
C TYR A 446 -24.87 20.31 48.81
N GLU A 447 -24.43 20.50 50.06
CA GLU A 447 -23.40 21.49 50.41
C GLU A 447 -22.11 21.27 49.62
N VAL A 448 -21.61 20.03 49.58
CA VAL A 448 -20.39 19.68 48.83
C VAL A 448 -20.60 19.83 47.33
N ALA A 449 -21.75 19.42 46.80
CA ALA A 449 -22.03 19.56 45.37
C ALA A 449 -22.15 21.02 44.95
N PHE A 450 -22.72 21.87 45.81
CA PHE A 450 -22.81 23.31 45.61
C PHE A 450 -21.42 23.96 45.67
N GLU A 451 -20.58 23.57 46.64
CA GLU A 451 -19.19 24.02 46.73
C GLU A 451 -18.39 23.65 45.46
N ILE A 452 -18.52 22.40 44.99
CA ILE A 452 -17.91 21.96 43.72
C ILE A 452 -18.34 22.87 42.57
N PHE A 453 -19.63 23.17 42.48
CA PHE A 453 -20.17 24.02 41.43
C PHE A 453 -19.63 25.44 41.50
N THR A 454 -19.73 26.11 42.66
CA THR A 454 -19.34 27.53 42.79
C THR A 454 -17.83 27.75 42.76
N GLU A 455 -17.04 26.83 43.32
CA GLU A 455 -15.59 27.01 43.47
C GLU A 455 -14.82 26.55 42.21
N PHE A 456 -15.26 25.46 41.57
CA PHE A 456 -14.51 24.81 40.48
C PHE A 456 -15.19 24.87 39.10
N LEU A 457 -16.52 24.86 39.02
CA LEU A 457 -17.24 24.81 37.74
C LEU A 457 -17.69 26.18 37.24
N GLU A 458 -18.00 27.09 38.15
CA GLU A 458 -18.40 28.45 37.80
C GLU A 458 -17.19 29.24 37.29
N VAL A 459 -17.39 29.99 36.20
CA VAL A 459 -16.31 30.77 35.55
C VAL A 459 -15.71 31.83 36.48
N THR A 460 -16.49 32.26 37.48
CA THR A 460 -16.07 33.23 38.51
C THR A 460 -15.49 32.57 39.77
N GLY A 461 -15.40 31.24 39.81
CA GLY A 461 -14.87 30.50 40.96
C GLY A 461 -13.37 30.72 41.17
N ASP A 462 -12.93 30.74 42.43
CA ASP A 462 -11.53 30.98 42.80
C ASP A 462 -10.57 29.89 42.28
N MET A 463 -11.08 28.67 42.07
CA MET A 463 -10.34 27.52 41.54
C MET A 463 -10.99 26.96 40.27
N ALA A 464 -11.56 27.83 39.44
CA ALA A 464 -12.24 27.44 38.22
C ALA A 464 -11.34 26.59 37.32
N VAL A 465 -11.77 25.37 37.02
CA VAL A 465 -11.06 24.46 36.11
C VAL A 465 -11.66 24.52 34.71
N ASN A 466 -10.84 24.24 33.70
CA ASN A 466 -11.27 24.32 32.30
C ASN A 466 -12.10 23.09 31.90
N ILE A 467 -13.42 23.20 31.98
CA ILE A 467 -14.38 22.14 31.64
C ILE A 467 -15.38 22.64 30.60
N SER A 468 -15.98 21.70 29.86
CA SER A 468 -17.08 21.97 28.96
C SER A 468 -18.30 22.57 29.67
N HIS A 469 -18.82 23.69 29.15
CA HIS A 469 -20.02 24.37 29.65
C HIS A 469 -21.24 23.44 29.74
N VAL A 470 -21.34 22.46 28.83
CA VAL A 470 -22.44 21.48 28.82
C VAL A 470 -22.45 20.62 30.09
N LEU A 471 -21.28 20.29 30.64
CA LEU A 471 -21.19 19.53 31.89
C LEU A 471 -21.53 20.41 33.10
N THR A 472 -21.08 21.67 33.08
CA THR A 472 -21.43 22.66 34.10
C THR A 472 -22.94 22.88 34.17
N ASP A 473 -23.60 23.05 33.03
CA ASP A 473 -25.06 23.19 32.95
C ASP A 473 -25.78 21.93 33.45
N ALA A 474 -25.30 20.74 33.07
CA ALA A 474 -25.89 19.49 33.51
C ALA A 474 -25.84 19.32 35.05
N VAL A 475 -24.74 19.73 35.70
CA VAL A 475 -24.63 19.73 37.16
C VAL A 475 -25.56 20.79 37.77
N LYS A 476 -25.59 21.99 37.18
CA LYS A 476 -26.43 23.11 37.62
C LYS A 476 -27.91 22.72 37.62
N ASP A 477 -28.40 22.14 36.52
CA ASP A 477 -29.80 21.73 36.39
C ASP A 477 -30.21 20.73 37.48
N LYS A 478 -29.30 19.84 37.88
CA LYS A 478 -29.53 18.87 38.98
C LYS A 478 -29.56 19.55 40.34
N LEU A 479 -28.67 20.51 40.59
CA LEU A 479 -28.68 21.31 41.82
C LEU A 479 -29.94 22.17 41.93
N ASP A 480 -30.33 22.83 40.85
CA ASP A 480 -31.55 23.64 40.79
C ASP A 480 -32.80 22.76 41.01
N SER A 481 -32.87 21.58 40.37
CA SER A 481 -33.96 20.62 40.59
C SER A 481 -34.08 20.17 42.04
N TYR A 482 -32.95 19.98 42.74
CA TYR A 482 -32.93 19.61 44.16
C TYR A 482 -33.37 20.79 45.05
N ASN A 483 -32.89 22.00 44.76
CA ASN A 483 -33.25 23.21 45.49
C ASN A 483 -34.74 23.57 45.35
N ASP A 484 -35.30 23.36 44.16
CA ASP A 484 -36.73 23.49 43.87
C ASP A 484 -37.58 22.35 44.46
N LYS A 485 -36.94 21.36 45.10
CA LYS A 485 -37.55 20.15 45.65
C LYS A 485 -38.27 19.29 44.62
N GLN A 486 -37.87 19.37 43.35
CA GLN A 486 -38.35 18.50 42.29
C GLN A 486 -37.78 17.08 42.42
N ILE A 487 -36.56 16.97 42.97
CA ILE A 487 -35.94 15.70 43.36
C ILE A 487 -35.63 15.72 44.86
N GLU A 488 -35.89 14.61 45.55
CA GLU A 488 -35.63 14.49 46.99
C GLU A 488 -34.18 14.09 47.31
N THR A 489 -33.46 13.51 46.33
CA THR A 489 -32.12 12.96 46.51
C THR A 489 -31.23 13.32 45.34
N LEU A 490 -29.99 13.73 45.61
CA LEU A 490 -29.02 13.99 44.55
C LEU A 490 -28.50 12.68 43.92
N PRO A 491 -28.39 12.61 42.58
CA PRO A 491 -27.85 11.44 41.89
C PRO A 491 -26.39 11.17 42.26
N GLU A 492 -26.03 9.89 42.41
CA GLU A 492 -24.65 9.45 42.66
C GLU A 492 -23.75 9.73 41.45
N ASP A 493 -24.28 9.59 40.24
CA ASP A 493 -23.54 9.68 38.99
C ASP A 493 -23.38 11.09 38.44
N MET A 494 -23.85 12.11 39.17
CA MET A 494 -23.87 13.51 38.73
C MET A 494 -22.48 14.02 38.32
N PHE A 495 -21.42 13.58 39.00
CA PHE A 495 -20.05 13.97 38.73
C PHE A 495 -19.23 12.93 37.95
N ASN A 496 -19.80 11.79 37.54
CA ASN A 496 -19.04 10.71 36.92
C ASN A 496 -18.39 11.08 35.58
N ILE A 497 -19.04 11.94 34.80
CA ILE A 497 -18.48 12.42 33.53
C ILE A 497 -17.38 13.44 33.80
N LEU A 498 -17.64 14.34 34.75
CA LEU A 498 -16.70 15.37 35.18
C LEU A 498 -15.41 14.76 35.72
N GLU A 499 -15.53 13.81 36.64
CA GLU A 499 -14.43 13.03 37.20
C GLU A 499 -13.55 12.41 36.12
N LYS A 500 -14.16 11.79 35.11
CA LYS A 500 -13.44 11.17 33.98
C LYS A 500 -12.67 12.18 33.14
N GLU A 501 -13.25 13.35 32.87
CA GLU A 501 -12.58 14.41 32.13
C GLU A 501 -11.41 14.99 32.93
N THR A 502 -11.62 15.30 34.22
CA THR A 502 -10.55 15.80 35.09
C THR A 502 -9.42 14.78 35.25
N CYS A 503 -9.73 13.49 35.40
CA CYS A 503 -8.71 12.42 35.40
C CYS A 503 -7.92 12.36 34.09
N LEU A 504 -8.58 12.59 32.95
CA LEU A 504 -7.92 12.59 31.65
C LEU A 504 -6.97 13.79 31.51
N VAL A 505 -7.37 14.97 31.99
CA VAL A 505 -6.52 16.17 32.03
C VAL A 505 -5.32 15.95 32.94
N MET A 506 -5.51 15.33 34.10
CA MET A 506 -4.45 15.06 35.07
C MET A 506 -3.52 13.89 34.71
N MET A 507 -3.76 13.21 33.60
CA MET A 507 -3.03 12.01 33.22
C MET A 507 -1.53 12.27 33.01
N ASP A 508 -1.17 13.38 32.37
CA ASP A 508 0.23 13.73 32.13
C ASP A 508 0.96 14.04 33.45
N THR A 509 0.33 14.84 34.32
CA THR A 509 0.85 15.13 35.67
C THR A 509 0.99 13.85 36.49
N HIS A 510 0.03 12.93 36.44
CA HIS A 510 0.12 11.65 37.13
C HIS A 510 1.27 10.77 36.62
N HIS A 511 1.47 10.72 35.30
CA HIS A 511 2.58 9.98 34.72
C HIS A 511 3.94 10.55 35.15
N ARG A 512 4.09 11.88 35.13
CA ARG A 512 5.31 12.56 35.62
C ARG A 512 5.53 12.35 37.12
N PHE A 513 4.45 12.33 37.91
CA PHE A 513 4.51 11.97 39.32
C PHE A 513 5.05 10.55 39.50
N LYS A 514 4.53 9.55 38.79
CA LYS A 514 5.05 8.17 38.85
C LYS A 514 6.52 8.08 38.46
N GLN A 515 6.94 8.82 37.42
CA GLN A 515 8.36 8.89 37.04
C GLN A 515 9.22 9.49 38.15
N SER A 516 8.74 10.56 38.79
CA SER A 516 9.45 11.19 39.91
C SER A 516 9.58 10.26 41.12
N LEU A 517 8.57 9.43 41.41
CA LEU A 517 8.62 8.42 42.46
C LEU A 517 9.61 7.30 42.12
N ALA A 518 9.63 6.83 40.87
CA ALA A 518 10.60 5.83 40.42
C ALA A 518 12.03 6.33 40.57
N PHE A 519 12.29 7.57 40.13
CA PHE A 519 13.59 8.22 40.28
C PHE A 519 14.01 8.37 41.75
N GLN A 520 13.10 8.78 42.64
CA GLN A 520 13.39 8.86 44.07
C GLN A 520 13.71 7.48 44.68
N ARG A 521 13.03 6.42 44.23
CA ARG A 521 13.33 5.05 44.68
C ARG A 521 14.72 4.62 44.19
N GLU A 522 15.08 4.88 42.95
CA GLU A 522 16.42 4.60 42.40
C GLU A 522 17.51 5.36 43.16
N MET A 523 17.35 6.67 43.40
CA MET A 523 18.32 7.46 44.17
C MET A 523 18.46 6.98 45.61
N LYS A 524 17.37 6.59 46.29
CA LYS A 524 17.43 6.04 47.65
C LYS A 524 18.15 4.69 47.68
N ILE A 525 17.92 3.83 46.67
CA ILE A 525 18.64 2.57 46.51
C ILE A 525 20.13 2.82 46.28
N ASP A 526 20.49 3.79 45.45
CA ASP A 526 21.88 4.12 45.17
C ASP A 526 22.58 4.75 46.37
N LYS A 527 21.88 5.59 47.15
CA LYS A 527 22.38 6.09 48.43
C LYS A 527 22.70 4.94 49.40
N ILE A 528 21.80 3.95 49.52
CA ILE A 528 22.02 2.76 50.35
C ILE A 528 23.19 1.90 49.83
N LYS A 529 23.34 1.73 48.51
CA LYS A 529 24.46 0.98 47.92
C LYS A 529 25.80 1.69 48.16
N VAL A 530 25.85 3.02 48.00
CA VAL A 530 27.04 3.83 48.27
C VAL A 530 27.42 3.78 49.75
N ASP A 531 26.44 3.88 50.66
CA ASP A 531 26.70 3.80 52.10
C ASP A 531 27.16 2.40 52.54
N LYS A 532 26.64 1.32 51.91
CA LYS A 532 27.16 -0.05 52.10
C LYS A 532 28.58 -0.22 51.58
N LEU A 533 28.94 0.37 50.44
CA LEU A 533 30.31 0.35 49.91
C LEU A 533 31.27 1.16 50.78
N LYS A 534 30.83 2.30 51.33
CA LYS A 534 31.62 3.08 52.29
C LYS A 534 31.88 2.30 53.57
N LYS A 535 30.85 1.65 54.15
CA LYS A 535 31.05 0.81 55.35
C LYS A 535 32.00 -0.36 55.10
N LYS A 536 31.88 -1.06 53.97
CA LYS A 536 32.79 -2.16 53.60
C LYS A 536 34.25 -1.73 53.44
N LYS A 537 34.53 -0.44 53.19
CA LYS A 537 35.89 0.11 53.09
C LYS A 537 36.53 0.41 54.46
N TYR A 538 35.76 0.44 55.54
CA TYR A 538 36.28 0.64 56.91
C TYR A 538 36.50 -0.67 57.68
N ASP A 539 36.06 -1.81 57.13
CA ASP A 539 36.26 -3.15 57.69
C ASP A 539 37.47 -3.89 57.07
N PHE A 540 38.31 -3.18 56.30
CA PHE A 540 39.63 -3.58 55.83
C PHE A 540 40.64 -2.53 56.27
#